data_AF-A0A0M3WMH9-F1
#
_entry.id   AF-A0A0M3WMH9-F1
#
_cell.length_a   1.000
_cell.length_b   1.000
_cell.length_c   1.000
_cell.angle_alpha   90.00
_cell.angle_beta   90.00
_cell.angle_gamma   90.00
#
_symmetry.space_group_name_H-M   'P 1'
#
loop_
_entity.id
_entity.type
_entity.pdbx_description
1 polymer ?
#
loop_
_entity_poly.entity_id
_entity_poly.type
_entity_poly.pdbx_seq_one_letter_code
_entity_poly.pdbx_strand_id
1 'polypeptide(L)'
;DKRTIEKFEKEAAELGKGSFKYAWVLDKLKAERERGITIDIALWKFETPKYYVTVIDAPGHRDFIKNMITGTSQADCAILIIAAGTGEFEAGISKDGQTREHALLAYTLGVKQLIVAINKMDTTKWSEERYQEIIKETSNFIKKVGYNPKTVPFVPISGFNGDNMIDASSNCPWYKGWEKETKTKTTGKTLLEAIDAIDTPVRPSDKPLRLPLQDVYKIGGIGTVPVGRVETGVIKAGMVVT
;
A
#
# COMPACT_ATOMS: atom_id res chain seq x y z
N ASP A 1 -13.62 10.51 -12.19
CA ASP A 1 -14.46 10.94 -13.33
C ASP A 1 -13.72 10.62 -14.63
N LYS A 2 -14.39 10.00 -15.61
CA LYS A 2 -13.76 9.54 -16.87
C LYS A 2 -13.09 10.69 -17.64
N ARG A 3 -13.72 11.86 -17.66
CA ARG A 3 -13.18 13.07 -18.32
C ARG A 3 -11.88 13.55 -17.69
N THR A 4 -11.73 13.41 -16.37
CA THR A 4 -10.50 13.78 -15.67
C THR A 4 -9.36 12.81 -16.00
N ILE A 5 -9.67 11.51 -16.13
CA ILE A 5 -8.68 10.49 -16.47
C ILE A 5 -8.19 10.69 -17.92
N GLU A 6 -9.09 10.90 -18.87
CA GLU A 6 -8.73 11.16 -20.28
C GLU A 6 -7.85 12.43 -20.43
N LYS A 7 -8.14 13.46 -19.63
CA LYS A 7 -7.29 14.67 -19.59
C LYS A 7 -5.88 14.35 -19.09
N PHE A 8 -5.74 13.57 -18.03
CA PHE A 8 -4.45 13.17 -17.49
C PHE A 8 -3.68 12.23 -18.42
N GLU A 9 -4.36 11.33 -19.14
CA GLU A 9 -3.74 10.50 -20.17
C GLU A 9 -3.13 11.34 -21.29
N LYS A 10 -3.85 12.38 -21.73
CA LYS A 10 -3.37 13.31 -22.75
C LYS A 10 -2.17 14.14 -22.27
N GLU A 11 -2.23 14.69 -21.05
CA GLU A 11 -1.11 15.44 -20.46
C GLU A 11 0.16 14.58 -20.28
N ALA A 12 0.00 13.32 -19.85
CA ALA A 12 1.12 12.39 -19.70
C ALA A 12 1.76 12.02 -21.06
N ALA A 13 0.94 11.87 -22.11
CA ALA A 13 1.42 11.61 -23.47
C ALA A 13 2.17 12.81 -24.06
N GLU A 14 1.68 14.04 -23.86
CA GLU A 14 2.33 15.27 -24.32
C GLU A 14 3.71 15.50 -23.67
N LEU A 15 3.91 15.00 -22.45
CA LEU A 15 5.19 15.06 -21.73
C LEU A 15 6.12 13.87 -22.01
N GLY A 16 5.79 13.00 -22.98
CA GLY A 16 6.60 11.84 -23.35
C GLY A 16 6.60 10.71 -22.31
N LYS A 17 5.71 10.78 -21.31
CA LYS A 17 5.56 9.80 -20.21
C LYS A 17 4.27 9.00 -20.33
N GLY A 18 3.86 8.67 -21.55
CA GLY A 18 2.60 7.96 -21.81
C GLY A 18 2.46 6.60 -21.10
N SER A 19 3.56 5.94 -20.73
CA SER A 19 3.57 4.70 -19.93
C SER A 19 3.14 4.91 -18.47
N PHE A 20 3.08 6.14 -17.97
CA PHE A 20 2.79 6.51 -16.58
C PHE A 20 1.34 6.99 -16.35
N LYS A 21 0.41 6.67 -17.26
CA LYS A 21 -0.99 7.14 -17.20
C LYS A 21 -1.66 7.00 -15.83
N TYR A 22 -1.44 5.89 -15.13
CA TYR A 22 -2.05 5.64 -13.82
C TYR A 22 -1.28 6.29 -12.66
N ALA A 23 0.04 6.44 -12.77
CA ALA A 23 0.83 7.17 -11.78
C ALA A 23 0.46 8.66 -11.76
N TRP A 24 0.14 9.24 -12.93
CA TRP A 24 -0.32 10.63 -13.05
C TRP A 24 -1.64 10.92 -12.31
N VAL A 25 -2.45 9.87 -12.08
CA VAL A 25 -3.66 9.97 -11.27
C VAL A 25 -3.27 10.16 -9.80
N LEU A 26 -2.24 9.47 -9.32
CA LEU A 26 -1.79 9.51 -7.92
C LEU A 26 -0.94 10.75 -7.62
N ASP A 27 -0.07 11.15 -8.54
CA ASP A 27 0.84 12.29 -8.40
C ASP A 27 0.09 13.63 -8.53
N LYS A 28 0.06 14.41 -7.44
CA LYS A 28 -0.65 15.70 -7.40
C LYS A 28 0.28 16.89 -7.61
N LEU A 29 1.55 16.78 -7.24
CA LEU A 29 2.50 17.87 -7.35
C LEU A 29 3.12 17.91 -8.75
N LYS A 30 3.32 19.12 -9.28
CA LYS A 30 4.01 19.32 -10.57
C LYS A 30 5.43 18.71 -10.56
N ALA A 31 6.12 18.80 -9.43
CA ALA A 31 7.45 18.22 -9.24
C ALA A 31 7.45 16.67 -9.23
N GLU A 32 6.38 16.04 -8.73
CA GLU A 32 6.21 14.57 -8.77
C GLU A 32 6.05 14.11 -10.23
N ARG A 33 5.16 14.78 -10.96
CA ARG A 33 4.87 14.56 -12.37
C ARG A 33 6.09 14.74 -13.28
N GLU A 34 6.84 15.82 -13.07
CA GLU A 34 8.07 16.12 -13.83
C GLU A 34 9.19 15.11 -13.55
N ARG A 35 9.34 14.64 -12.30
CA ARG A 35 10.40 13.69 -11.93
C ARG A 35 10.00 12.22 -12.04
N GLY A 36 8.71 11.91 -12.12
CA GLY A 36 8.20 10.53 -12.13
C GLY A 36 8.44 9.79 -10.81
N ILE A 37 8.50 10.53 -9.69
CA ILE A 37 8.65 9.98 -8.34
C ILE A 37 7.59 10.61 -7.44
N THR A 38 6.96 9.81 -6.60
CA THR A 38 6.07 10.29 -5.52
C THR A 38 6.91 11.00 -4.47
N ILE A 39 6.47 12.17 -4.00
CA ILE A 39 7.19 13.03 -3.05
C ILE A 39 6.37 13.19 -1.77
N ASP A 40 5.08 13.50 -1.91
CA ASP A 40 4.14 13.68 -0.80
C ASP A 40 3.12 12.55 -0.74
N ILE A 41 2.49 12.38 0.42
CA ILE A 41 1.53 11.29 0.62
C ILE A 41 0.24 11.64 -0.11
N ALA A 42 -0.10 10.84 -1.11
CA ALA A 42 -1.40 10.94 -1.77
C ALA A 42 -2.42 10.06 -1.05
N LEU A 43 -3.47 10.69 -0.50
CA LEU A 43 -4.60 10.00 0.10
C LEU A 43 -5.68 9.76 -0.95
N TRP A 44 -5.97 8.49 -1.20
CA TRP A 44 -7.04 8.04 -2.09
C TRP A 44 -8.02 7.18 -1.33
N LYS A 45 -9.30 7.24 -1.71
CA LYS A 45 -10.35 6.45 -1.06
C LYS A 45 -11.07 5.60 -2.08
N PHE A 46 -11.31 4.35 -1.72
CA PHE A 46 -12.19 3.46 -2.45
C PHE A 46 -12.91 2.53 -1.49
N GLU A 47 -13.93 1.84 -1.99
CA GLU A 47 -14.78 0.95 -1.20
C GLU A 47 -14.59 -0.49 -1.63
N THR A 48 -14.48 -1.39 -0.66
CA THR A 48 -14.66 -2.83 -0.84
C THR A 48 -16.03 -3.23 -0.28
N PRO A 49 -16.52 -4.45 -0.51
CA PRO A 49 -17.76 -4.92 0.10
C PRO A 49 -17.82 -4.76 1.63
N LYS A 50 -16.68 -4.86 2.34
CA LYS A 50 -16.61 -4.72 3.80
C LYS A 50 -16.02 -3.42 4.32
N TYR A 51 -15.18 -2.74 3.55
CA TYR A 51 -14.33 -1.67 4.08
C TYR A 51 -14.35 -0.40 3.23
N TYR A 52 -14.30 0.74 3.92
CA TYR A 52 -13.86 2.01 3.33
C TYR A 52 -12.34 2.08 3.45
N VAL A 53 -11.64 1.94 2.32
CA VAL A 53 -10.18 1.88 2.28
C VAL A 53 -9.63 3.24 1.93
N THR A 54 -8.71 3.73 2.77
CA THR A 54 -7.87 4.89 2.43
C THR A 54 -6.49 4.37 2.04
N VAL A 55 -6.09 4.57 0.80
CA VAL A 55 -4.74 4.29 0.30
C VAL A 55 -3.84 5.45 0.65
N ILE A 56 -2.70 5.10 1.22
CA ILE A 56 -1.59 5.99 1.51
C ILE A 56 -0.50 5.61 0.52
N ASP A 57 -0.35 6.38 -0.56
CA ASP A 57 0.77 6.16 -1.47
C ASP A 57 2.04 6.76 -0.85
N ALA A 58 3.03 5.90 -0.59
CA ALA A 58 4.24 6.26 0.14
C ALA A 58 5.42 6.37 -0.82
N PRO A 59 6.23 7.43 -0.73
CA PRO A 59 7.34 7.65 -1.65
C PRO A 59 8.43 6.59 -1.45
N GLY A 60 8.91 6.01 -2.55
CA GLY A 60 9.93 4.96 -2.51
C GLY A 60 11.37 5.44 -2.44
N HIS A 61 11.63 6.74 -2.64
CA HIS A 61 13.00 7.27 -2.64
C HIS A 61 13.55 7.41 -1.21
N ARG A 62 14.84 7.11 -1.01
CA ARG A 62 15.52 7.15 0.30
C ARG A 62 15.37 8.50 1.02
N ASP A 63 15.37 9.59 0.26
CA ASP A 63 15.23 10.95 0.82
C ASP A 63 13.85 11.22 1.44
N PHE A 64 12.85 10.37 1.19
CA PHE A 64 11.47 10.54 1.66
C PHE A 64 11.01 9.47 2.66
N ILE A 65 11.94 8.73 3.26
CA ILE A 65 11.62 7.74 4.32
C ILE A 65 10.84 8.39 5.48
N LYS A 66 11.09 9.66 5.80
CA LYS A 66 10.30 10.40 6.81
C LYS A 66 8.80 10.44 6.49
N ASN A 67 8.43 10.60 5.21
CA ASN A 67 7.04 10.64 4.75
C ASN A 67 6.46 9.22 4.74
N MET A 68 7.29 8.22 4.40
CA MET A 68 6.88 6.82 4.54
C MET A 68 6.56 6.46 5.99
N ILE A 69 7.35 6.93 6.97
CA ILE A 69 7.13 6.67 8.40
C ILE A 69 5.79 7.28 8.87
N THR A 70 5.53 8.54 8.51
CA THR A 70 4.29 9.21 8.92
C THR A 70 3.06 8.53 8.31
N GLY A 71 3.10 8.16 7.03
CA GLY A 71 2.01 7.43 6.38
C GLY A 71 1.82 6.02 6.94
N THR A 72 2.90 5.25 7.06
CA THR A 72 2.86 3.84 7.49
C THR A 72 2.42 3.70 8.94
N SER A 73 2.73 4.67 9.81
CA SER A 73 2.27 4.68 11.21
C SER A 73 0.74 4.67 11.37
N GLN A 74 0.01 5.04 10.31
CA GLN A 74 -1.44 5.09 10.31
C GLN A 74 -2.08 3.85 9.67
N ALA A 75 -1.29 3.02 9.00
CA ALA A 75 -1.79 1.92 8.20
C ALA A 75 -2.18 0.70 9.06
N ASP A 76 -3.32 0.10 8.72
CA ASP A 76 -3.77 -1.17 9.33
C ASP A 76 -3.16 -2.40 8.64
N CYS A 77 -2.80 -2.24 7.37
CA CYS A 77 -2.20 -3.24 6.52
C CYS A 77 -1.22 -2.56 5.55
N ALA A 78 -0.13 -3.25 5.20
CA ALA A 78 0.78 -2.84 4.13
C ALA A 78 0.55 -3.70 2.89
N ILE A 79 0.66 -3.09 1.71
CA ILE A 79 0.71 -3.81 0.43
C ILE A 79 2.12 -3.65 -0.12
N LEU A 80 2.86 -4.75 -0.18
CA LEU A 80 4.21 -4.79 -0.72
C LEU A 80 4.16 -5.15 -2.20
N ILE A 81 4.48 -4.18 -3.06
CA ILE A 81 4.56 -4.39 -4.51
C ILE A 81 5.96 -4.89 -4.85
N ILE A 82 6.03 -6.02 -5.54
CA ILE A 82 7.29 -6.64 -5.98
C ILE A 82 7.26 -6.79 -7.50
N ALA A 83 8.28 -6.31 -8.19
CA ALA A 83 8.40 -6.51 -9.63
C ALA A 83 8.80 -7.95 -9.95
N ALA A 84 8.14 -8.58 -10.93
CA ALA A 84 8.45 -9.94 -11.37
C ALA A 84 9.63 -10.02 -12.34
N GLY A 85 9.95 -8.92 -13.02
CA GLY A 85 10.99 -8.85 -14.04
C GLY A 85 12.36 -9.32 -13.51
N THR A 86 13.10 -10.05 -14.33
CA THR A 86 14.48 -10.46 -14.02
C THR A 86 15.38 -9.22 -13.91
N GLY A 87 16.19 -9.16 -12.86
CA GLY A 87 17.01 -8.01 -12.49
C GLY A 87 16.27 -7.02 -11.59
N GLU A 88 15.00 -6.71 -11.89
CA GLU A 88 14.19 -5.80 -11.06
C GLU A 88 13.86 -6.41 -9.69
N PHE A 89 13.47 -7.69 -9.69
CA PHE A 89 13.17 -8.43 -8.47
C PHE A 89 14.41 -8.48 -7.56
N GLU A 90 15.53 -8.95 -8.10
CA GLU A 90 16.78 -9.16 -7.38
C GLU A 90 17.34 -7.84 -6.82
N ALA A 91 17.21 -6.74 -7.57
CA ALA A 91 17.56 -5.41 -7.09
C ALA A 91 16.70 -4.97 -5.89
N GLY A 92 15.39 -5.22 -5.94
CA GLY A 92 14.45 -4.85 -4.88
C GLY A 92 14.67 -5.61 -3.57
N ILE A 93 14.96 -6.91 -3.63
CA ILE A 93 15.19 -7.77 -2.46
C ILE A 93 16.66 -7.80 -1.98
N SER A 94 17.55 -7.11 -2.69
CA SER A 94 18.96 -7.01 -2.32
C SER A 94 19.14 -6.40 -0.92
N LYS A 95 20.35 -6.52 -0.36
CA LYS A 95 20.64 -6.03 1.00
C LYS A 95 20.31 -4.54 1.17
N ASP A 96 20.55 -3.76 0.12
CA ASP A 96 20.35 -2.31 0.05
C ASP A 96 19.06 -1.92 -0.71
N GLY A 97 18.24 -2.91 -1.04
CA GLY A 97 17.00 -2.76 -1.79
C GLY A 97 15.86 -2.14 -0.98
N GLN A 98 15.08 -1.29 -1.63
CA GLN A 98 14.00 -0.53 -0.99
C GLN A 98 12.85 -1.42 -0.50
N THR A 99 12.52 -2.50 -1.22
CA THR A 99 11.49 -3.46 -0.82
C THR A 99 11.78 -4.04 0.56
N ARG A 100 13.08 -4.25 0.85
CA ARG A 100 13.54 -4.78 2.12
C ARG A 100 13.40 -3.77 3.27
N GLU A 101 13.84 -2.54 3.02
CA GLU A 101 13.75 -1.44 3.98
C GLU A 101 12.28 -1.13 4.32
N HIS A 102 11.41 -1.06 3.32
CA HIS A 102 9.99 -0.75 3.52
C HIS A 102 9.25 -1.81 4.33
N ALA A 103 9.49 -3.10 4.06
CA ALA A 103 8.85 -4.16 4.83
C ALA A 103 9.29 -4.14 6.31
N LEU A 104 10.58 -3.86 6.56
CA LEU A 104 11.12 -3.71 7.91
C LEU A 104 10.53 -2.51 8.64
N LEU A 105 10.42 -1.35 7.96
CA LEU A 105 9.81 -0.15 8.52
C LEU A 105 8.34 -0.38 8.86
N ALA A 106 7.57 -0.98 7.96
CA ALA A 106 6.17 -1.31 8.20
C ALA A 106 5.99 -2.21 9.43
N TYR A 107 6.82 -3.25 9.57
CA TYR A 107 6.76 -4.15 10.71
C TYR A 107 7.12 -3.43 12.02
N THR A 108 8.16 -2.61 12.00
CA THR A 108 8.64 -1.85 13.16
C THR A 108 7.62 -0.82 13.62
N LEU A 109 6.87 -0.22 12.69
CA LEU A 109 5.79 0.73 12.97
C LEU A 109 4.48 0.06 13.41
N GLY A 110 4.46 -1.28 13.54
CA GLY A 110 3.33 -2.02 14.08
C GLY A 110 2.31 -2.49 13.04
N VAL A 111 2.61 -2.35 11.75
CA VAL A 111 1.76 -2.89 10.68
C VAL A 111 2.00 -4.39 10.59
N LYS A 112 1.09 -5.17 11.20
CA LYS A 112 1.24 -6.63 11.29
C LYS A 112 0.61 -7.41 10.14
N GLN A 113 -0.26 -6.76 9.37
CA GLN A 113 -0.92 -7.35 8.22
C GLN A 113 -0.19 -6.90 6.94
N LEU A 114 0.16 -7.87 6.10
CA LEU A 114 0.91 -7.65 4.87
C LEU A 114 0.23 -8.41 3.74
N ILE A 115 0.11 -7.77 2.58
CA ILE A 115 -0.28 -8.36 1.31
C ILE A 115 0.91 -8.20 0.36
N VAL A 116 1.27 -9.24 -0.38
CA VAL A 116 2.32 -9.16 -1.40
C VAL A 116 1.67 -9.22 -2.78
N ALA A 117 1.87 -8.16 -3.58
CA ALA A 117 1.43 -8.14 -4.97
C ALA A 117 2.65 -8.24 -5.90
N ILE A 118 2.72 -9.33 -6.66
CA ILE A 118 3.79 -9.59 -7.62
C ILE A 118 3.37 -8.96 -8.94
N ASN A 119 3.88 -7.76 -9.21
CA ASN A 119 3.52 -6.92 -10.34
C ASN A 119 4.41 -7.18 -11.56
N LYS A 120 3.96 -6.70 -12.73
CA LYS A 120 4.61 -6.88 -14.04
C LYS A 120 4.71 -8.35 -14.48
N MET A 121 3.76 -9.20 -14.08
CA MET A 121 3.73 -10.61 -14.51
C MET A 121 3.58 -10.78 -16.03
N ASP A 122 3.07 -9.76 -16.73
CA ASP A 122 3.03 -9.69 -18.19
C ASP A 122 4.44 -9.70 -18.81
N THR A 123 5.44 -9.11 -18.14
CA THR A 123 6.83 -9.06 -18.63
C THR A 123 7.53 -10.42 -18.55
N THR A 124 7.04 -11.29 -17.67
CA THR A 124 7.53 -12.67 -17.49
C THR A 124 6.63 -13.69 -18.18
N LYS A 125 5.75 -13.25 -19.08
CA LYS A 125 4.79 -14.08 -19.82
C LYS A 125 3.93 -14.95 -18.90
N TRP A 126 3.62 -14.45 -17.70
CA TRP A 126 2.85 -15.19 -16.70
C TRP A 126 3.42 -16.57 -16.35
N SER A 127 4.76 -16.71 -16.29
CA SER A 127 5.42 -17.97 -15.88
C SER A 127 5.10 -18.35 -14.42
N GLU A 128 4.63 -19.58 -14.23
CA GLU A 128 4.38 -20.15 -12.91
C GLU A 128 5.70 -20.36 -12.15
N GLU A 129 6.75 -20.80 -12.83
CA GLU A 129 8.06 -21.06 -12.22
C GLU A 129 8.63 -19.77 -11.60
N ARG A 130 8.58 -18.66 -12.34
CA ARG A 130 9.05 -17.36 -11.85
C ARG A 130 8.20 -16.86 -10.67
N TYR A 131 6.88 -17.05 -10.73
CA TYR A 131 6.00 -16.71 -9.61
C TYR A 131 6.34 -17.50 -8.34
N GLN A 132 6.55 -18.82 -8.46
CA GLN A 132 6.90 -19.68 -7.32
C GLN A 132 8.29 -19.35 -6.74
N GLU A 133 9.26 -19.02 -7.60
CA GLU A 133 10.58 -18.53 -7.19
C GLU A 133 10.44 -17.26 -6.32
N ILE A 134 9.71 -16.25 -6.83
CA ILE A 134 9.48 -14.98 -6.13
C ILE A 134 8.77 -15.21 -4.80
N ILE A 135 7.75 -16.08 -4.74
CA ILE A 135 7.08 -16.41 -3.47
C ILE A 135 8.08 -17.00 -2.49
N LYS A 136 8.89 -17.97 -2.90
CA LYS A 136 9.84 -18.66 -2.01
C LYS A 136 10.84 -17.67 -1.42
N GLU A 137 11.43 -16.83 -2.24
CA GLU A 137 12.40 -15.82 -1.80
C GLU A 137 11.76 -14.74 -0.93
N THR A 138 10.62 -14.21 -1.37
CA THR A 138 9.87 -13.19 -0.60
C THR A 138 9.39 -13.74 0.73
N SER A 139 8.92 -14.98 0.79
CA SER A 139 8.50 -15.65 2.02
C SER A 139 9.66 -15.77 3.01
N ASN A 140 10.84 -16.17 2.54
CA ASN A 140 12.04 -16.22 3.37
C ASN A 140 12.44 -14.82 3.86
N PHE A 141 12.30 -13.82 3.01
CA PHE A 141 12.60 -12.44 3.32
C PHE A 141 11.67 -11.87 4.40
N ILE A 142 10.34 -11.91 4.21
CA ILE A 142 9.37 -11.36 5.17
C ILE A 142 9.39 -12.13 6.49
N LYS A 143 9.73 -13.44 6.47
CA LYS A 143 9.96 -14.23 7.68
C LYS A 143 11.14 -13.72 8.50
N LYS A 144 12.22 -13.28 7.85
CA LYS A 144 13.37 -12.65 8.55
C LYS A 144 13.02 -11.27 9.12
N VAL A 145 12.11 -10.55 8.48
CA VAL A 145 11.59 -9.27 8.99
C VAL A 145 10.74 -9.48 10.25
N GLY A 146 9.95 -10.55 10.29
CA GLY A 146 9.11 -10.92 11.44
C GLY A 146 7.67 -11.31 11.08
N TYR A 147 7.27 -11.17 9.81
CA TYR A 147 5.96 -11.62 9.35
C TYR A 147 5.88 -13.15 9.27
N ASN A 148 4.68 -13.70 9.45
CA ASN A 148 4.42 -15.10 9.16
C ASN A 148 3.98 -15.24 7.69
N PRO A 149 4.75 -15.89 6.80
CA PRO A 149 4.38 -16.01 5.38
C PRO A 149 3.01 -16.68 5.15
N LYS A 150 2.56 -17.53 6.06
CA LYS A 150 1.24 -18.18 5.96
C LYS A 150 0.07 -17.21 6.11
N THR A 151 0.27 -16.08 6.78
CA THR A 151 -0.77 -15.05 6.98
C THR A 151 -0.78 -14.02 5.85
N VAL A 152 0.10 -14.16 4.84
CA VAL A 152 0.35 -13.17 3.81
C VAL A 152 -0.13 -13.72 2.46
N PRO A 153 -1.16 -13.12 1.84
CA PRO A 153 -1.56 -13.50 0.49
C PRO A 153 -0.55 -12.99 -0.53
N PHE A 154 -0.21 -13.85 -1.49
CA PHE A 154 0.62 -13.54 -2.65
C PHE A 154 -0.26 -13.49 -3.90
N VAL A 155 -0.34 -12.32 -4.53
CA VAL A 155 -1.23 -12.09 -5.67
C VAL A 155 -0.40 -11.73 -6.91
N PRO A 156 -0.39 -12.55 -7.99
CA PRO A 156 0.23 -12.18 -9.25
C PRO A 156 -0.66 -11.18 -9.96
N ILE A 157 -0.15 -9.98 -10.27
CA ILE A 157 -0.91 -8.90 -10.91
C ILE A 157 -0.15 -8.31 -12.11
N SER A 158 -0.90 -7.64 -12.97
CA SER A 158 -0.34 -6.62 -13.86
C SER A 158 -1.08 -5.32 -13.63
N GLY A 159 -0.44 -4.37 -12.93
CA GLY A 159 -1.04 -3.06 -12.67
C GLY A 159 -1.29 -2.25 -13.95
N PHE A 160 -0.56 -2.53 -15.03
CA PHE A 160 -0.72 -1.84 -16.30
C PHE A 160 -1.93 -2.36 -17.10
N ASN A 161 -2.11 -3.68 -17.14
CA ASN A 161 -3.19 -4.34 -17.88
C ASN A 161 -4.47 -4.53 -17.04
N GLY A 162 -4.36 -4.43 -15.71
CA GLY A 162 -5.48 -4.62 -14.77
C GLY A 162 -5.69 -6.06 -14.31
N ASP A 163 -4.84 -7.00 -14.74
CA ASP A 163 -4.94 -8.43 -14.40
C ASP A 163 -4.88 -8.67 -12.89
N ASN A 164 -5.84 -9.43 -12.35
CA ASN A 164 -5.99 -9.79 -10.93
C ASN A 164 -6.08 -8.58 -9.98
N MET A 165 -6.35 -7.37 -10.48
CA MET A 165 -6.57 -6.19 -9.63
C MET A 165 -7.98 -6.22 -9.01
N ILE A 166 -9.00 -6.30 -9.88
CA ILE A 166 -10.42 -6.35 -9.50
C ILE A 166 -11.03 -7.66 -9.98
N ASP A 167 -10.80 -7.99 -11.26
CA ASP A 167 -11.26 -9.21 -11.92
C ASP A 167 -10.10 -10.21 -12.08
N ALA A 168 -10.45 -11.50 -12.05
CA ALA A 168 -9.48 -12.56 -12.24
C ALA A 168 -8.97 -12.60 -13.69
N SER A 169 -7.66 -12.77 -13.85
CA SER A 169 -7.00 -12.84 -15.16
C SER A 169 -7.17 -14.20 -15.81
N SER A 170 -7.41 -14.20 -17.13
CA SER A 170 -7.33 -15.40 -17.96
C SER A 170 -5.90 -15.77 -18.37
N ASN A 171 -4.92 -14.90 -18.13
CA ASN A 171 -3.53 -15.08 -18.58
C ASN A 171 -2.72 -16.04 -17.70
N CYS A 172 -3.22 -16.39 -16.51
CA CYS A 172 -2.56 -17.30 -15.58
C CYS A 172 -3.49 -18.47 -15.17
N PRO A 173 -3.75 -19.44 -16.07
CA PRO A 173 -4.66 -20.56 -15.78
C PRO A 173 -4.14 -21.49 -14.66
N TRP A 174 -2.83 -21.48 -14.41
CA TRP A 174 -2.19 -22.21 -13.30
C TRP A 174 -2.50 -21.59 -11.92
N TYR A 175 -2.86 -20.32 -11.87
CA TYR A 175 -3.10 -19.62 -10.61
C TYR A 175 -4.48 -19.96 -10.05
N LYS A 176 -4.48 -20.72 -8.95
CA LYS A 176 -5.71 -21.16 -8.26
C LYS A 176 -6.26 -20.13 -7.27
N GLY A 177 -5.49 -19.08 -6.98
CA GLY A 177 -5.79 -18.10 -5.97
C GLY A 177 -4.71 -18.00 -4.89
N TRP A 178 -4.78 -16.94 -4.10
CA TRP A 178 -3.99 -16.75 -2.91
C TRP A 178 -4.69 -17.42 -1.72
N GLU A 179 -3.89 -17.80 -0.72
CA GLU A 179 -4.37 -18.32 0.54
C GLU A 179 -3.78 -17.51 1.70
N LYS A 180 -4.57 -17.29 2.75
CA LYS A 180 -4.17 -16.62 3.98
C LYS A 180 -4.70 -17.44 5.17
N GLU A 181 -3.80 -17.86 6.05
CA GLU A 181 -4.11 -18.58 7.28
C GLU A 181 -3.99 -17.64 8.49
N THR A 182 -5.12 -17.19 9.04
CA THR A 182 -5.14 -16.50 10.34
C THR A 182 -5.88 -17.35 11.37
N LYS A 183 -6.97 -16.84 11.96
CA LYS A 183 -7.89 -17.68 12.76
C LYS A 183 -8.70 -18.61 11.86
N THR A 184 -8.96 -18.17 10.63
CA THR A 184 -9.68 -18.91 9.59
C THR A 184 -8.86 -18.89 8.31
N LYS A 185 -8.86 -20.01 7.57
CA LYS A 185 -8.27 -20.06 6.24
C LYS A 185 -9.18 -19.28 5.28
N THR A 186 -8.62 -18.28 4.62
CA THR A 186 -9.31 -17.46 3.62
C THR A 186 -8.59 -17.56 2.28
N THR A 187 -9.34 -17.61 1.19
CA THR A 187 -8.79 -17.73 -0.16
C THR A 187 -9.48 -16.73 -1.08
N GLY A 188 -8.77 -16.28 -2.10
CA GLY A 188 -9.32 -15.44 -3.16
C GLY A 188 -8.41 -15.43 -4.38
N LYS A 189 -8.73 -14.64 -5.40
CA LYS A 189 -7.98 -14.54 -6.64
C LYS A 189 -7.42 -13.15 -6.89
N THR A 190 -8.11 -12.11 -6.46
CA THR A 190 -7.74 -10.73 -6.84
C THR A 190 -7.14 -9.96 -5.68
N LEU A 191 -6.46 -8.85 -6.01
CA LEU A 191 -5.90 -7.95 -5.02
C LEU A 191 -7.01 -7.27 -4.20
N LEU A 192 -8.13 -6.91 -4.85
CA LEU A 192 -9.30 -6.36 -4.16
C LEU A 192 -9.86 -7.32 -3.11
N GLU A 193 -9.97 -8.61 -3.45
CA GLU A 193 -10.40 -9.64 -2.48
C GLU A 193 -9.39 -9.80 -1.35
N ALA A 194 -8.08 -9.70 -1.63
CA ALA A 194 -7.05 -9.76 -0.59
C ALA A 194 -7.16 -8.60 0.40
N ILE A 195 -7.49 -7.39 -0.09
CA ILE A 195 -7.76 -6.20 0.73
C ILE A 195 -9.04 -6.40 1.55
N ASP A 196 -10.10 -6.94 0.94
CA ASP A 196 -11.37 -7.22 1.64
C ASP A 196 -11.24 -8.34 2.71
N ALA A 197 -10.20 -9.17 2.59
CA ALA A 197 -9.84 -10.24 3.54
C ALA A 197 -8.87 -9.79 4.64
N ILE A 198 -8.58 -8.50 4.77
CA ILE A 198 -7.85 -7.93 5.91
C ILE A 198 -8.67 -8.16 7.19
N ASP A 199 -8.00 -8.62 8.25
CA ASP A 199 -8.63 -8.79 9.56
C ASP A 199 -8.87 -7.41 10.17
N THR A 200 -10.06 -7.20 10.71
CA THR A 200 -10.41 -5.92 11.33
C THR A 200 -9.46 -5.65 12.52
N PRO A 201 -8.73 -4.52 12.52
CA PRO A 201 -7.80 -4.21 13.60
C PRO A 201 -8.59 -3.88 14.88
N VAL A 202 -8.09 -4.36 16.02
CA VAL A 202 -8.67 -4.00 17.33
C VAL A 202 -8.25 -2.58 17.66
N ARG A 203 -9.22 -1.65 17.66
CA ARG A 203 -8.98 -0.27 18.05
C ARG A 203 -8.92 -0.16 19.58
N PRO A 204 -7.89 0.49 20.16
CA PRO A 204 -7.73 0.59 21.62
C PRO A 204 -8.63 1.68 22.23
N SER A 205 -9.94 1.60 22.01
CA SER A 205 -10.93 2.57 22.51
C SER A 205 -11.06 2.56 24.04
N ASP A 206 -10.77 1.42 24.67
CA ASP A 206 -10.94 1.24 26.12
C ASP A 206 -9.72 1.72 26.93
N LYS A 207 -8.65 2.14 26.24
CA LYS A 207 -7.44 2.69 26.88
C LYS A 207 -7.63 4.19 27.18
N PRO A 208 -6.83 4.78 28.08
CA PRO A 208 -6.85 6.23 28.30
C PRO A 208 -6.59 7.04 27.02
N LEU A 209 -7.18 8.24 26.92
CA LEU A 209 -6.99 9.12 25.77
C LEU A 209 -5.50 9.48 25.60
N ARG A 210 -4.96 9.23 24.41
CA ARG A 210 -3.66 9.76 23.96
C ARG A 210 -3.83 10.30 22.55
N LEU A 211 -3.52 11.57 22.37
CA LEU A 211 -3.66 12.28 21.10
C LEU A 211 -2.39 13.10 20.86
N PRO A 212 -1.36 12.53 20.21
CA PRO A 212 -0.19 13.29 19.78
C PRO A 212 -0.60 14.39 18.80
N LEU A 213 -0.20 15.63 19.09
CA LEU A 213 -0.48 16.77 18.24
C LEU A 213 0.46 16.77 17.03
N GLN A 214 -0.11 16.89 15.84
CA GLN A 214 0.61 17.06 14.58
C GLN A 214 0.78 18.55 14.29
N ASP A 215 -0.30 19.31 14.36
CA ASP A 215 -0.33 20.74 14.05
C ASP A 215 -1.19 21.51 15.04
N VAL A 216 -0.91 22.81 15.19
CA VAL A 216 -1.72 23.72 16.02
C VAL A 216 -2.00 24.99 15.24
N TYR A 217 -3.28 25.25 14.99
CA TYR A 217 -3.73 26.43 14.27
C TYR A 217 -4.38 27.44 15.21
N LYS A 218 -4.33 28.72 14.84
CA LYS A 218 -5.09 29.78 15.48
C LYS A 218 -6.06 30.37 14.47
N ILE A 219 -7.34 30.07 14.62
CA ILE A 219 -8.40 30.45 13.68
C ILE A 219 -9.23 31.59 14.28
N GLY A 220 -9.30 32.72 13.58
CA GLY A 220 -10.09 33.87 14.01
C GLY A 220 -11.57 33.50 14.17
N GLY A 221 -12.16 33.86 15.31
CA GLY A 221 -13.56 33.53 15.65
C GLY A 221 -13.79 32.14 16.26
N ILE A 222 -12.80 31.23 16.20
CA ILE A 222 -12.88 29.89 16.81
C ILE A 222 -11.90 29.76 17.99
N GLY A 223 -10.67 30.24 17.83
CA GLY A 223 -9.60 30.11 18.82
C GLY A 223 -8.48 29.16 18.37
N THR A 224 -7.89 28.45 19.33
CA THR A 224 -6.80 27.49 19.08
C THR A 224 -7.35 26.13 18.70
N VAL A 225 -6.91 25.58 17.57
CA VAL A 225 -7.35 24.29 17.04
C VAL A 225 -6.15 23.36 16.89
N PRO A 226 -5.90 22.48 17.87
CA PRO A 226 -4.91 21.41 17.73
C PRO A 226 -5.47 20.30 16.82
N VAL A 227 -4.61 19.74 15.97
CA VAL A 227 -4.92 18.64 15.06
C VAL A 227 -3.95 17.50 15.36
N GLY A 228 -4.48 16.28 15.42
CA GLY A 228 -3.68 15.08 15.67
C GLY A 228 -4.52 13.82 15.59
N ARG A 229 -3.86 12.67 15.71
CA ARG A 229 -4.50 11.36 15.67
C ARG A 229 -4.74 10.85 17.09
N VAL A 230 -5.93 10.31 17.33
CA VAL A 230 -6.20 9.57 18.56
C VAL A 230 -5.55 8.19 18.45
N GLU A 231 -4.48 7.98 19.21
CA GLU A 231 -3.75 6.70 19.24
C GLU A 231 -4.43 5.70 20.19
N THR A 232 -4.97 6.20 21.32
CA THR A 232 -5.73 5.40 22.27
C THR A 232 -6.88 6.19 22.87
N GLY A 233 -7.93 5.49 23.30
CA GLY A 233 -9.08 6.08 23.95
C GLY A 233 -10.05 6.78 23.00
N VAL A 234 -10.91 7.62 23.57
CA VAL A 234 -11.95 8.35 22.84
C VAL A 234 -11.92 9.81 23.28
N ILE A 235 -12.00 10.73 22.33
CA ILE A 235 -12.19 12.16 22.58
C ILE A 235 -13.64 12.56 22.25
N LYS A 236 -14.26 13.35 23.12
CA LYS A 236 -15.64 13.85 22.96
C LYS A 236 -15.70 15.32 23.38
N ALA A 237 -16.64 16.05 22.79
CA ALA A 237 -16.90 17.43 23.20
C ALA A 237 -17.24 17.50 24.69
N GLY A 238 -16.69 18.50 25.39
CA GLY A 238 -16.88 18.70 26.83
C GLY A 238 -15.93 17.91 27.75
N MET A 239 -15.06 17.06 27.20
CA MET A 239 -14.00 16.43 28.00
C MET A 239 -12.97 17.45 28.47
N VAL A 240 -12.59 17.36 29.75
CA VAL A 240 -11.41 18.06 30.27
C VAL A 240 -10.19 17.20 29.90
N VAL A 241 -9.28 17.77 29.12
CA VAL A 241 -8.04 17.11 28.65
C VAL A 241 -6.81 17.77 29.27
N THR A 242 -5.70 17.04 29.32
CA THR A 242 -4.39 17.52 29.79
C THR A 242 -3.33 17.17 28.77
#